data_AF-A0A1G2HG00-F1
#
_entry.id   AF-A0A1G2HG00-F1
#
_cell.length_a   1.000
_cell.length_b   1.000
_cell.length_c   1.000
_cell.angle_alpha   90.00
_cell.angle_beta   90.00
_cell.angle_gamma   90.00
#
_symmetry.space_group_name_H-M   'P 1'
#
loop_
_entity.id
_entity.type
_entity.pdbx_description
1 polymer ?
#
loop_
_entity_poly.entity_id
_entity_poly.type
_entity_poly.pdbx_seq_one_letter_code
_entity_poly.pdbx_strand_id
1 'polypeptide(L)' 'MLENHIYNLHHQLVQENKSLWRIKNHYLEDAGDCAKCQEFWKKMEQDKEEHITELTQLIKEHLS' A
#
# COMPACT_ATOMS: atom_id res chain seq x y z
N MET A 1 -21.88 -15.45 -0.35
CA MET A 1 -20.54 -15.16 -0.87
C MET A 1 -20.26 -13.71 -0.54
N LEU A 2 -19.09 -13.37 0.03
CA LEU A 2 -18.64 -11.97 0.02
C LEU A 2 -18.76 -11.48 -1.42
N GLU A 3 -19.49 -10.39 -1.63
CA GLU A 3 -19.61 -9.83 -2.97
C GLU A 3 -18.20 -9.60 -3.52
N ASN A 4 -17.98 -9.96 -4.78
CA ASN A 4 -16.66 -9.96 -5.42
C ASN A 4 -15.93 -8.62 -5.21
N HIS A 5 -16.68 -7.52 -5.09
CA HIS A 5 -16.14 -6.20 -4.79
C HIS A 5 -15.49 -6.09 -3.39
N ILE A 6 -16.12 -6.55 -2.29
CA ILE A 6 -15.55 -6.50 -0.93
C ILE A 6 -14.30 -7.37 -0.82
N TYR A 7 -14.34 -8.57 -1.42
CA TYR A 7 -13.18 -9.45 -1.48
C TYR A 7 -12.01 -8.78 -2.21
N ASN A 8 -12.27 -8.11 -3.33
CA ASN A 8 -11.24 -7.40 -4.09
C ASN A 8 -10.64 -6.24 -3.28
N LEU A 9 -11.45 -5.51 -2.51
CA LEU A 9 -10.97 -4.45 -1.62
C LEU A 9 -10.03 -5.00 -0.53
N HIS A 10 -10.42 -6.08 0.15
CA HIS A 10 -9.56 -6.73 1.13
C HIS A 10 -8.28 -7.28 0.50
N HIS A 11 -8.39 -7.91 -0.66
CA HIS A 11 -7.22 -8.42 -1.39
C HIS A 11 -6.26 -7.27 -1.72
N GLN A 12 -6.76 -6.14 -2.24
CA GLN A 12 -5.93 -4.98 -2.54
C GLN A 12 -5.27 -4.42 -1.29
N LEU A 13 -6.01 -4.29 -0.18
CA LEU A 13 -5.48 -3.81 1.09
C LEU A 13 -4.27 -4.66 1.55
N VAL A 14 -4.37 -5.98 1.42
CA VAL A 14 -3.26 -6.89 1.76
C VAL A 14 -2.05 -6.66 0.84
N GLN A 15 -2.25 -6.43 -0.46
CA GLN A 15 -1.16 -6.17 -1.38
C GLN A 15 -0.46 -4.84 -1.08
N GLU A 16 -1.21 -3.79 -0.76
CA GLU A 16 -0.62 -2.50 -0.40
C GLU A 16 0.20 -2.59 0.89
N ASN A 17 -0.32 -3.26 1.93
CA ASN A 17 0.43 -3.48 3.16
C ASN A 17 1.74 -4.25 2.92
N LYS A 18 1.69 -5.33 2.12
CA LYS A 18 2.89 -6.10 1.75
C LYS A 18 3.89 -5.26 0.94
N SER A 19 3.40 -4.42 0.03
CA SER A 19 4.27 -3.56 -0.77
C SER A 19 4.90 -2.47 0.08
N LEU A 20 4.14 -1.82 0.96
CA LEU A 20 4.62 -0.79 1.88
C LEU A 20 5.71 -1.35 2.80
N TRP A 21 5.49 -2.55 3.35
CA TRP A 21 6.50 -3.22 4.18
C TRP A 21 7.82 -3.44 3.42
N ARG A 22 7.76 -3.92 2.16
CA ARG A 22 8.97 -4.12 1.34
C ARG A 22 9.70 -2.81 1.03
N ILE A 23 8.96 -1.73 0.80
CA ILE A 23 9.56 -0.41 0.56
C ILE A 23 10.31 0.07 1.80
N LYS A 24 9.65 0.02 2.97
CA LYS A 24 10.21 0.48 4.25
C LYS A 24 11.41 -0.33 4.72
N ASN A 25 11.42 -1.64 4.46
CA ASN A 25 12.42 -2.56 5.02
C ASN A 25 13.52 -2.96 4.04
N HIS A 26 13.32 -2.76 2.73
CA HIS A 26 14.27 -3.22 1.71
C HIS A 26 14.51 -2.17 0.64
N TYR A 27 13.48 -1.75 -0.10
CA TYR A 27 13.73 -1.02 -1.37
C TYR A 27 14.36 0.36 -1.18
N LEU A 28 14.07 1.04 -0.06
CA LEU A 28 14.70 2.31 0.24
C LEU A 28 16.20 2.16 0.55
N GLU A 29 16.59 1.07 1.22
CA GLU A 29 17.99 0.71 1.48
C GLU A 29 18.68 0.24 0.20
N ASP A 30 18.04 -0.65 -0.55
CA ASP A 30 18.54 -1.21 -1.81
C ASP A 30 18.76 -0.14 -2.90
N ALA A 31 18.08 1.01 -2.79
CA ALA A 31 18.28 2.15 -3.69
C ALA A 31 19.69 2.76 -3.59
N GLY A 32 20.44 2.46 -2.52
CA GLY A 32 21.82 2.93 -2.32
C GLY A 32 21.93 4.44 -2.53
N ASP A 33 22.91 4.87 -3.32
CA ASP A 33 23.17 6.30 -3.59
C ASP A 33 22.33 6.88 -4.75
N CYS A 34 21.39 6.12 -5.32
CA CYS A 34 20.52 6.63 -6.39
C CYS A 34 19.48 7.59 -5.82
N ALA A 35 19.79 8.89 -5.76
CA ALA A 35 18.90 9.92 -5.22
C ALA A 35 17.50 9.92 -5.86
N LYS A 36 17.42 9.75 -7.19
CA LYS A 36 16.14 9.65 -7.92
C LYS A 36 15.32 8.41 -7.51
N CYS A 37 16.00 7.30 -7.26
CA CYS A 37 15.35 6.06 -6.82
C CYS A 37 14.82 6.20 -5.39
N GLN A 38 15.62 6.79 -4.50
CA GLN A 38 15.20 7.08 -3.12
C GLN A 38 13.99 8.02 -3.08
N GLU A 39 14.00 9.08 -3.88
CA GLU A 39 12.87 10.02 -3.99
C GLU A 39 11.60 9.30 -4.48
N PHE A 40 11.74 8.46 -5.50
CA PHE A 40 10.63 7.64 -6.00
C PHE A 40 10.07 6.71 -4.92
N TRP A 41 10.93 6.00 -4.17
CA TRP A 41 10.48 5.10 -3.13
C TRP A 41 9.83 5.82 -1.95
N LYS A 42 10.33 7.00 -1.56
CA LYS A 42 9.68 7.84 -0.54
C LYS A 42 8.30 8.30 -0.98
N LYS A 43 8.16 8.74 -2.24
CA LYS A 43 6.85 9.07 -2.80
C LYS A 43 5.92 7.86 -2.78
N MET A 44 6.41 6.71 -3.25
CA MET A 44 5.61 5.49 -3.31
C MET A 44 5.24 4.95 -1.93
N GLU A 45 6.06 5.17 -0.91
CA GLU A 45 5.73 4.90 0.49
C GLU A 45 4.51 5.72 0.94
N GLN A 46 4.55 7.03 0.73
CA GLN A 46 3.46 7.94 1.08
C GLN A 46 2.17 7.59 0.32
N ASP A 47 2.24 7.42 -1.00
CA ASP A 47 1.08 7.06 -1.83
C ASP A 47 0.38 5.78 -1.30
N LYS A 48 1.17 4.83 -0.78
CA LYS A 48 0.64 3.57 -0.23
C LYS A 48 -0.02 3.71 1.12
N GLU A 49 0.50 4.57 1.99
CA GLU A 49 -0.15 4.89 3.27
C GLU A 49 -1.52 5.54 3.04
N GLU A 50 -1.60 6.43 2.06
CA GLU A 50 -2.84 7.07 1.63
C GLU A 50 -3.83 6.01 1.10
N HIS A 51 -3.40 5.15 0.16
CA HIS A 51 -4.26 4.07 -0.36
C HIS A 51 -4.72 3.09 0.72
N ILE A 52 -3.86 2.71 1.69
CA ILE A 52 -4.24 1.81 2.79
C ILE A 52 -5.33 2.47 3.64
N THR A 53 -5.23 3.77 3.88
CA THR A 53 -6.23 4.54 4.65
C THR A 53 -7.56 4.55 3.91
N GLU A 54 -7.57 4.88 2.62
CA GLU A 54 -8.77 4.90 1.78
C GLU A 54 -9.43 3.51 1.67
N LEU A 55 -8.65 2.47 1.37
CA LEU A 55 -9.14 1.09 1.30
C LEU A 55 -9.75 0.63 2.63
N THR A 56 -9.10 0.97 3.75
CA THR A 56 -9.60 0.63 5.08
C THR A 56 -10.93 1.31 5.36
N GLN A 57 -11.05 2.59 5.00
CA GLN A 57 -12.29 3.35 5.17
C GLN A 57 -13.43 2.78 4.31
N LEU A 58 -13.16 2.50 3.03
CA LEU A 58 -14.15 1.94 2.12
C LEU A 58 -14.63 0.56 2.56
N ILE A 59 -13.73 -0.29 3.04
CA ILE A 59 -14.09 -1.60 3.61
C ILE A 59 -15.01 -1.44 4.82
N LYS A 60 -14.72 -0.48 5.73
CA LYS A 60 -15.57 -0.23 6.91
C LYS A 60 -16.98 0.19 6.50
N GLU A 61 -17.11 1.05 5.50
CA GLU A 61 -18.41 1.51 4.99
C GLU A 61 -19.26 0.36 4.43
N HIS A 62 -18.64 -0.67 3.83
CA HIS A 62 -19.34 -1.85 3.33
C HIS A 62 -19.64 -2.92 4.40
N LEU A 63 -19.03 -2.83 5.58
CA LEU A 63 -19.26 -3.74 6.72
C LEU A 63 -20.19 -3.14 7.80
N SER A 64 -20.57 -1.87 7.66
CA SER A 64 -21.42 -1.11 8.59
C SER A 64 -22.90 -1.32 8.33
#